data_AF-A0A160T289-F1
#
_entry.id   AF-A0A160T289-F1
#
_cell.length_a   1.000
_cell.length_b   1.000
_cell.length_c   1.000
_cell.angle_alpha   90.00
_cell.angle_beta   90.00
_cell.angle_gamma   90.00
#
_symmetry.space_group_name_H-M   'P 1'
#
loop_
_entity.id
_entity.type
_entity.pdbx_description
1 polymer ?
#
loop_
_entity_poly.entity_id
_entity_poly.type
_entity_poly.pdbx_seq_one_letter_code
_entity_poly.pdbx_strand_id
1 'polypeptide(L)'
;MSKRYSLGNVDHLEITAAPSAAAGLALLWAALSLLGWKLFRLKPAAALTGGLLAAVLHFLSELWHQAGHARAARQTGYPMTGVHLLGILGASIYPRDEPPLPDEIHVQRALGGPRASALLAVAGGLLTLATRRTGGVPFMLAALMALENLFVFTLGAFLPLPFMETDGGTLLRHRDGLRRRMIVIQE
;
A
#
# COMPACT_ATOMS: atom_id res chain seq x y z
N MET A 1 -1.76 -10.99 23.33
CA MET A 1 -1.26 -11.10 21.94
C MET A 1 -2.46 -11.12 21.01
N SER A 2 -2.59 -10.19 20.08
CA SER A 2 -3.64 -10.27 19.06
C SER A 2 -3.43 -11.55 18.24
N LYS A 3 -4.50 -12.30 17.95
CA LYS A 3 -4.41 -13.49 17.09
C LYS A 3 -3.84 -13.06 15.73
N ARG A 4 -2.88 -13.84 15.21
CA ARG A 4 -2.33 -13.69 13.86
C ARG A 4 -2.71 -14.92 13.06
N TYR A 5 -3.21 -14.73 11.86
CA TYR A 5 -3.54 -15.78 10.91
C TYR A 5 -2.52 -15.75 9.78
N SER A 6 -1.86 -16.87 9.52
CA SER A 6 -0.99 -17.00 8.34
C SER A 6 -1.86 -17.14 7.10
N LEU A 7 -1.58 -16.34 6.09
CA LEU A 7 -2.26 -16.37 4.78
C LEU A 7 -1.40 -17.06 3.70
N GLY A 8 -0.16 -17.41 4.04
CA GLY A 8 0.79 -18.08 3.15
C GLY A 8 2.10 -17.32 3.01
N ASN A 9 2.95 -17.82 2.12
CA ASN A 9 4.25 -17.23 1.80
C ASN A 9 4.31 -16.89 0.31
N VAL A 10 4.76 -15.68 -0.01
CA VAL A 10 4.97 -15.22 -1.39
C VAL A 10 6.34 -14.59 -1.48
N ASP A 11 7.22 -15.13 -2.35
CA ASP A 11 8.57 -14.57 -2.58
C ASP A 11 9.37 -14.35 -1.28
N HIS A 12 9.38 -15.37 -0.41
CA HIS A 12 10.00 -15.37 0.92
C HIS A 12 9.44 -14.36 1.93
N LEU A 13 8.28 -13.77 1.65
CA LEU A 13 7.54 -12.94 2.60
C LEU A 13 6.40 -13.73 3.21
N GLU A 14 6.41 -13.86 4.54
CA GLU A 14 5.26 -14.38 5.27
C GLU A 14 4.14 -13.35 5.29
N ILE A 15 2.99 -13.68 4.71
CA ILE A 15 1.81 -12.83 4.75
C ILE A 15 0.94 -13.28 5.91
N THR A 16 0.67 -12.37 6.83
CA THR A 16 -0.19 -12.62 7.99
C THR A 16 -1.27 -11.57 8.11
N ALA A 17 -2.37 -11.88 8.78
CA ALA A 17 -3.45 -10.94 9.02
C ALA A 17 -3.95 -10.99 10.46
N ALA A 18 -4.33 -9.83 10.99
CA ALA A 18 -5.10 -9.70 12.22
C ALA A 18 -6.60 -9.90 11.94
N PRO A 19 -7.43 -10.30 12.94
CA PRO A 19 -8.88 -10.34 12.78
C PRO A 19 -9.48 -9.00 12.33
N SER A 20 -8.85 -7.88 12.70
CA SER A 20 -9.28 -6.54 12.25
C SER A 20 -9.19 -6.36 10.74
N ALA A 21 -8.35 -7.12 10.02
CA ALA A 21 -8.30 -7.07 8.56
C ALA A 21 -9.60 -7.58 7.92
N ALA A 22 -10.21 -8.64 8.49
CA ALA A 22 -11.51 -9.13 8.04
C ALA A 22 -12.64 -8.11 8.29
N ALA A 23 -12.60 -7.43 9.43
CA ALA A 23 -13.52 -6.32 9.72
C ALA A 23 -13.30 -5.14 8.74
N GLY A 24 -12.05 -4.81 8.45
CA GLY A 24 -11.68 -3.80 7.46
C GLY A 24 -12.20 -4.11 6.06
N LEU A 25 -12.08 -5.37 5.62
CA LEU A 25 -12.66 -5.85 4.35
C LEU A 25 -14.17 -5.67 4.31
N ALA A 26 -14.89 -6.05 5.37
CA ALA A 26 -16.34 -5.91 5.43
C ALA A 26 -16.78 -4.44 5.38
N LEU A 27 -16.07 -3.56 6.09
CA LEU A 27 -16.32 -2.11 6.09
C LEU A 27 -16.03 -1.48 4.73
N LEU A 28 -14.91 -1.82 4.11
CA LEU A 28 -14.58 -1.36 2.76
C LEU A 28 -15.60 -1.85 1.74
N TRP A 29 -16.00 -3.12 1.82
CA TRP A 29 -17.03 -3.65 0.93
C TRP A 29 -18.35 -2.86 1.05
N ALA A 30 -18.82 -2.60 2.27
CA ALA A 30 -20.03 -1.81 2.49
C ALA A 30 -19.88 -0.37 1.93
N ALA A 31 -18.77 0.31 2.25
CA ALA A 31 -18.51 1.67 1.82
C ALA A 31 -18.38 1.80 0.29
N LEU A 32 -17.62 0.90 -0.34
CA LEU A 32 -17.39 0.89 -1.78
C LEU A 32 -18.64 0.43 -2.55
N SER A 33 -19.48 -0.42 -1.96
CA SER A 33 -20.81 -0.73 -2.53
C SER A 33 -21.72 0.49 -2.51
N LEU A 34 -21.73 1.24 -1.40
CA LEU A 34 -22.49 2.49 -1.30
C LEU A 34 -21.98 3.52 -2.31
N LEU A 35 -20.66 3.64 -2.48
CA LEU A 35 -20.04 4.49 -3.50
C LEU A 35 -20.45 4.05 -4.91
N GLY A 36 -20.42 2.75 -5.20
CA GLY A 36 -20.87 2.18 -6.47
C GLY A 36 -22.32 2.54 -6.79
N TRP A 37 -23.20 2.47 -5.79
CA TRP A 37 -24.61 2.80 -5.96
C TRP A 37 -24.85 4.32 -6.11
N LYS A 38 -24.24 5.14 -5.25
CA LYS A 38 -24.54 6.58 -5.17
C LYS A 38 -23.74 7.42 -6.16
N LEU A 39 -22.45 7.14 -6.32
CA LEU A 39 -21.55 7.91 -7.18
C LEU A 39 -21.49 7.33 -8.59
N PHE A 40 -21.24 6.01 -8.71
CA PHE A 40 -21.15 5.35 -10.02
C PHE A 40 -22.51 4.95 -10.60
N ARG A 41 -23.62 5.22 -9.87
CA ARG A 41 -25.00 4.98 -10.30
C ARG A 41 -25.27 3.53 -10.74
N LEU A 42 -24.56 2.58 -10.13
CA LEU A 42 -24.75 1.15 -10.41
C LEU A 42 -26.06 0.65 -9.82
N LYS A 43 -26.67 -0.35 -10.48
CA LYS A 43 -27.78 -1.11 -9.90
C LYS A 43 -27.31 -1.79 -8.60
N PRO A 44 -28.19 -2.03 -7.60
CA PRO A 44 -27.80 -2.56 -6.30
C PRO A 44 -26.92 -3.82 -6.34
N ALA A 45 -27.28 -4.81 -7.16
CA ALA A 45 -26.49 -6.03 -7.31
C ALA A 45 -25.08 -5.75 -7.88
N ALA A 46 -24.99 -4.92 -8.93
CA ALA A 46 -23.71 -4.53 -9.51
C ALA A 46 -22.87 -3.68 -8.55
N ALA A 47 -23.51 -2.85 -7.71
CA ALA A 47 -22.83 -2.09 -6.67
C ALA A 47 -22.24 -3.00 -5.59
N LEU A 48 -22.98 -4.02 -5.12
CA LEU A 48 -22.48 -5.01 -4.17
C LEU A 48 -21.30 -5.81 -4.74
N THR A 49 -21.42 -6.28 -5.98
CA THR A 49 -20.32 -7.00 -6.65
C THR A 49 -19.10 -6.09 -6.87
N GLY A 50 -19.32 -4.88 -7.40
CA GLY A 50 -18.25 -3.92 -7.65
C GLY A 50 -17.56 -3.47 -6.36
N GLY A 51 -18.31 -3.28 -5.27
CA GLY A 51 -17.77 -2.96 -3.96
C GLY A 51 -16.92 -4.09 -3.38
N LEU A 52 -17.33 -5.35 -3.53
CA LEU A 52 -16.55 -6.49 -3.04
C LEU A 52 -15.25 -6.63 -3.82
N LEU A 53 -15.33 -6.54 -5.15
CA LEU A 53 -14.16 -6.59 -6.03
C LEU A 53 -13.20 -5.41 -5.74
N ALA A 54 -13.72 -4.21 -5.49
CA ALA A 54 -12.92 -3.06 -5.13
C ALA A 54 -12.25 -3.22 -3.76
N ALA A 55 -12.94 -3.80 -2.77
CA ALA A 55 -12.37 -4.07 -1.46
C ALA A 55 -11.26 -5.13 -1.52
N VAL A 56 -11.41 -6.17 -2.35
CA VAL A 56 -10.32 -7.12 -2.63
C VAL A 56 -9.16 -6.41 -3.35
N LEU A 57 -9.46 -5.57 -4.34
CA LEU A 57 -8.45 -4.81 -5.09
C LEU A 57 -7.65 -3.85 -4.21
N HIS A 58 -8.28 -3.28 -3.18
CA HIS A 58 -7.60 -2.49 -2.17
C HIS A 58 -6.50 -3.29 -1.45
N PHE A 59 -6.83 -4.49 -0.93
CA PHE A 59 -5.82 -5.34 -0.29
C PHE A 59 -4.74 -5.82 -1.27
N LEU A 60 -5.10 -6.07 -2.54
CA LEU A 60 -4.10 -6.37 -3.57
C LEU A 60 -3.18 -5.17 -3.85
N SER A 61 -3.71 -3.95 -3.84
CA SER A 61 -2.92 -2.71 -3.99
C SER A 61 -2.01 -2.47 -2.79
N GLU A 62 -2.48 -2.75 -1.58
CA GLU A 62 -1.67 -2.75 -0.36
C GLU A 62 -0.54 -3.79 -0.45
N LEU A 63 -0.83 -5.04 -0.82
CA LEU A 63 0.21 -6.06 -0.98
C LEU A 63 1.21 -5.68 -2.09
N TRP A 64 0.77 -5.04 -3.16
CA TRP A 64 1.65 -4.51 -4.20
C TRP A 64 2.56 -3.38 -3.70
N HIS A 65 2.02 -2.48 -2.89
CA HIS A 65 2.78 -1.44 -2.20
C HIS A 65 3.85 -2.07 -1.30
N GLN A 66 3.48 -3.06 -0.48
CA GLN A 66 4.42 -3.80 0.37
C GLN A 66 5.46 -4.59 -0.44
N ALA A 67 5.09 -5.13 -1.60
CA ALA A 67 6.05 -5.76 -2.52
C ALA A 67 7.08 -4.75 -3.07
N GLY A 68 6.68 -3.48 -3.25
CA GLY A 68 7.58 -2.38 -3.56
C GLY A 68 8.65 -2.17 -2.49
N HIS A 69 8.25 -2.12 -1.22
CA HIS A 69 9.18 -2.07 -0.09
C HIS A 69 10.08 -3.31 -0.04
N ALA A 70 9.51 -4.50 -0.19
CA ALA A 70 10.28 -5.75 -0.13
C ALA A 70 11.34 -5.83 -1.23
N ARG A 71 11.00 -5.41 -2.45
CA ARG A 71 11.96 -5.30 -3.55
C ARG A 71 13.06 -4.31 -3.23
N ALA A 72 12.74 -3.13 -2.72
CA ALA A 72 13.73 -2.13 -2.34
C ALA A 72 14.65 -2.63 -1.22
N ALA A 73 14.09 -3.31 -0.20
CA ALA A 73 14.82 -3.90 0.91
C ALA A 73 15.79 -5.01 0.45
N ARG A 74 15.37 -5.88 -0.46
CA ARG A 74 16.27 -6.90 -1.06
C ARG A 74 17.46 -6.27 -1.76
N GLN A 75 17.26 -5.16 -2.46
CA GLN A 75 18.33 -4.45 -3.18
C GLN A 75 19.36 -3.81 -2.25
N THR A 76 19.03 -3.58 -0.98
CA THR A 76 19.98 -3.05 0.02
C THR A 76 20.73 -4.14 0.77
N GLY A 77 20.45 -5.42 0.49
CA GLY A 77 21.07 -6.54 1.18
C GLY A 77 20.47 -6.86 2.56
N TYR A 78 19.42 -6.15 3.00
CA TYR A 78 18.65 -6.59 4.16
C TYR A 78 17.15 -6.62 3.86
N PRO A 79 16.61 -7.81 3.55
CA PRO A 79 15.25 -7.97 3.08
C PRO A 79 14.22 -7.93 4.21
N MET A 80 12.97 -7.62 3.83
CA MET A 80 11.81 -7.88 4.68
C MET A 80 11.62 -9.38 4.89
N THR A 81 11.03 -9.76 6.02
CA THR A 81 10.66 -11.15 6.36
C THR A 81 9.17 -11.42 6.16
N GLY A 82 8.34 -10.38 6.12
CA GLY A 82 6.91 -10.57 5.92
C GLY A 82 6.12 -9.27 5.84
N VAL A 83 4.80 -9.46 5.73
CA VAL A 83 3.78 -8.42 5.69
C VAL A 83 2.68 -8.79 6.68
N HIS A 84 2.25 -7.83 7.50
CA HIS A 84 1.15 -8.02 8.43
C HIS A 84 -0.02 -7.09 8.09
N LEU A 85 -1.16 -7.65 7.72
CA LEU A 85 -2.39 -6.91 7.42
C LEU A 85 -3.18 -6.62 8.70
N LEU A 86 -3.56 -5.36 8.91
CA LEU A 86 -4.34 -4.88 10.04
C LEU A 86 -5.36 -3.81 9.61
N GLY A 87 -6.63 -4.00 9.95
CA GLY A 87 -7.68 -3.08 9.52
C GLY A 87 -7.77 -3.00 7.99
N ILE A 88 -7.44 -1.84 7.42
CA ILE A 88 -7.38 -1.62 5.96
C ILE A 88 -5.95 -1.33 5.48
N LEU A 89 -4.93 -1.68 6.26
CA LEU A 89 -3.54 -1.36 5.95
C LEU A 89 -2.64 -2.59 6.13
N GLY A 90 -1.45 -2.51 5.57
CA GLY A 90 -0.36 -3.46 5.75
C GLY A 90 0.81 -2.83 6.50
N ALA A 91 1.56 -3.66 7.22
CA ALA A 91 2.82 -3.29 7.84
C ALA A 91 3.94 -4.18 7.33
N SER A 92 5.05 -3.54 6.93
CA SER A 92 6.30 -4.24 6.59
C SER A 92 6.92 -4.85 7.85
N ILE A 93 7.34 -6.11 7.77
CA ILE A 93 8.04 -6.80 8.85
C ILE A 93 9.50 -7.03 8.45
N TYR A 94 10.41 -6.58 9.31
CA TYR A 94 11.86 -6.76 9.18
C TYR A 94 12.39 -7.73 10.25
N PRO A 95 13.57 -8.34 10.06
CA PRO A 95 14.22 -9.16 11.08
C PRO A 95 14.37 -8.40 12.41
N ARG A 96 14.18 -9.09 13.53
CA ARG A 96 14.29 -8.47 14.87
C ARG A 96 15.74 -8.17 15.28
N ASP A 97 16.65 -8.94 14.71
CA ASP A 97 18.10 -8.90 14.92
C ASP A 97 18.82 -8.08 13.84
N GLU A 98 18.08 -7.22 13.11
CA GLU A 98 18.67 -6.30 12.14
C GLU A 98 19.63 -5.32 12.84
N PRO A 99 20.90 -5.20 12.40
CA PRO A 99 21.84 -4.25 12.99
C PRO A 99 21.44 -2.81 12.66
N PRO A 100 21.99 -1.80 13.35
CA PRO A 100 21.80 -0.41 12.96
C PRO A 100 22.22 -0.19 11.50
N LEU A 101 21.32 0.36 10.68
CA LEU A 101 21.55 0.57 9.25
C LEU A 101 21.81 2.05 8.93
N PRO A 102 22.55 2.35 7.86
CA PRO A 102 22.64 3.71 7.33
C PRO A 102 21.27 4.27 6.94
N ASP A 103 21.09 5.58 7.12
CA ASP A 103 19.84 6.30 6.82
C ASP A 103 19.38 6.12 5.36
N GLU A 104 20.33 6.00 4.42
CA GLU A 104 20.07 5.77 3.00
C GLU A 104 19.27 4.49 2.77
N ILE A 105 19.51 3.44 3.58
CA ILE A 105 18.81 2.16 3.45
C ILE A 105 17.35 2.31 3.86
N HIS A 106 17.08 3.00 4.98
CA HIS A 106 15.73 3.28 5.43
C HIS A 106 14.96 4.12 4.39
N VAL A 107 15.60 5.14 3.83
CA VAL A 107 15.01 5.97 2.77
C VAL A 107 14.73 5.15 1.49
N GLN A 108 15.68 4.33 1.06
CA GLN A 108 15.50 3.49 -0.12
C GLN A 108 14.32 2.52 0.04
N ARG A 109 14.20 1.90 1.22
CA ARG A 109 13.08 1.02 1.56
C ARG A 109 11.75 1.75 1.56
N ALA A 110 11.66 2.87 2.27
CA ALA A 110 10.43 3.68 2.38
C ALA A 110 9.93 4.19 1.01
N LEU A 111 10.82 4.44 0.06
CA LEU A 111 10.43 4.86 -1.29
C LEU A 111 9.94 3.71 -2.18
N GLY A 112 10.19 2.45 -1.80
CA GLY A 112 9.83 1.27 -2.59
C GLY A 112 8.33 1.16 -2.85
N GLY A 113 7.51 1.25 -1.78
CA GLY A 113 6.06 1.17 -1.86
C GLY A 113 5.43 2.28 -2.70
N PRO A 114 5.65 3.57 -2.38
CA PRO A 114 5.11 4.68 -3.15
C PRO A 114 5.45 4.62 -4.65
N ARG A 115 6.68 4.19 -5.00
CA ARG A 115 7.07 4.00 -6.42
C ARG A 115 6.27 2.87 -7.08
N ALA A 116 6.10 1.74 -6.40
CA ALA A 116 5.33 0.62 -6.92
C ALA A 116 3.84 1.00 -7.09
N SER A 117 3.26 1.72 -6.14
CA SER A 117 1.88 2.21 -6.21
C SER A 117 1.69 3.24 -7.31
N ALA A 118 2.66 4.13 -7.54
CA ALA A 118 2.58 5.08 -8.65
C ALA A 118 2.43 4.38 -10.01
N LEU A 119 3.08 3.22 -10.20
CA LEU A 119 2.91 2.42 -11.41
C LEU A 119 1.49 1.86 -11.54
N LEU A 120 0.89 1.37 -10.45
CA LEU A 120 -0.51 0.93 -10.46
C LEU A 120 -1.48 2.10 -10.68
N ALA A 121 -1.18 3.28 -10.17
CA ALA A 121 -1.98 4.47 -10.40
C ALA A 121 -2.03 4.82 -11.90
N VAL A 122 -0.88 4.78 -12.57
CA VAL A 122 -0.79 4.99 -14.03
C VAL A 122 -1.54 3.90 -14.79
N ALA A 123 -1.32 2.63 -14.45
CA ALA A 123 -2.01 1.51 -15.09
C ALA A 123 -3.54 1.60 -14.91
N GLY A 124 -3.99 1.90 -13.70
CA GLY A 124 -5.39 2.14 -13.37
C GLY A 124 -5.96 3.29 -14.19
N GLY A 125 -5.25 4.41 -14.31
CA GLY A 125 -5.68 5.56 -15.11
C GLY A 125 -5.86 5.22 -16.59
N LEU A 126 -4.93 4.46 -17.17
CA LEU A 126 -5.06 3.94 -18.55
C LEU A 126 -6.27 3.01 -18.70
N LEU A 127 -6.50 2.12 -17.73
CA LEU A 127 -7.67 1.25 -17.70
C LEU A 127 -8.98 2.04 -17.54
N THR A 128 -8.99 3.13 -16.78
CA THR A 128 -10.15 4.02 -16.66
C THR A 128 -10.50 4.64 -18.01
N LEU A 129 -9.49 5.11 -18.76
CA LEU A 129 -9.68 5.66 -20.10
C LEU A 129 -10.22 4.60 -21.08
N ALA A 130 -9.72 3.37 -21.00
CA ALA A 130 -10.17 2.26 -21.83
C ALA A 130 -11.61 1.83 -21.52
N THR A 131 -12.00 1.84 -20.25
CA THR A 131 -13.32 1.36 -19.78
C THR A 131 -14.39 2.46 -19.74
N ARG A 132 -14.04 3.73 -19.95
CA ARG A 132 -14.95 4.89 -19.84
C ARG A 132 -16.24 4.76 -20.67
N ARG A 133 -16.18 4.12 -21.84
CA ARG A 133 -17.33 3.97 -22.75
C ARG A 133 -18.25 2.84 -22.30
N THR A 134 -17.69 1.77 -21.75
CA THR A 134 -18.43 0.64 -21.18
C THR A 134 -19.12 1.03 -19.87
N GLY A 135 -18.46 1.87 -19.07
CA GLY A 135 -18.97 2.27 -17.76
C GLY A 135 -19.08 1.08 -16.79
N GLY A 136 -20.02 1.16 -15.87
CA GLY A 136 -20.35 0.04 -14.98
C GLY A 136 -19.25 -0.33 -13.99
N VAL A 137 -19.23 -1.61 -13.60
CA VAL A 137 -18.25 -2.17 -12.65
C VAL A 137 -16.81 -2.07 -13.18
N PRO A 138 -16.49 -2.41 -14.45
CA PRO A 138 -15.11 -2.28 -14.95
C PRO A 138 -14.56 -0.86 -14.84
N PHE A 139 -15.38 0.15 -15.18
CA PHE A 139 -14.99 1.55 -15.04
C PHE A 139 -14.78 1.96 -13.58
N MET A 140 -15.68 1.54 -12.68
CA MET A 140 -15.55 1.79 -11.24
C MET A 140 -14.24 1.20 -10.70
N LEU A 141 -13.95 -0.07 -10.99
CA LEU A 141 -12.75 -0.75 -10.50
C LEU A 141 -11.47 -0.07 -11.01
N ALA A 142 -11.41 0.27 -12.30
CA ALA A 142 -10.26 0.94 -12.87
C ALA A 142 -10.06 2.35 -12.27
N ALA A 143 -11.14 3.12 -12.11
CA ALA A 143 -11.07 4.45 -11.51
C ALA A 143 -10.62 4.41 -10.05
N LEU A 144 -11.16 3.47 -9.26
CA LEU A 144 -10.77 3.30 -7.86
C LEU A 144 -9.32 2.84 -7.74
N MET A 145 -8.88 1.87 -8.56
CA MET A 145 -7.47 1.47 -8.63
C MET A 145 -6.55 2.66 -8.87
N ALA A 146 -6.88 3.51 -9.85
CA ALA A 146 -6.10 4.68 -10.19
C ALA A 146 -6.02 5.68 -9.03
N LEU A 147 -7.18 6.07 -8.49
CA LEU A 147 -7.30 7.10 -7.47
C LEU A 147 -6.71 6.66 -6.15
N GLU A 148 -6.96 5.43 -5.73
CA GLU A 148 -6.44 4.90 -4.47
C GLU A 148 -4.92 4.76 -4.51
N ASN A 149 -4.38 4.17 -5.58
CA ASN A 149 -2.93 4.03 -5.69
C ASN A 149 -2.24 5.38 -5.81
N LEU A 150 -2.88 6.39 -6.41
CA LEU A 150 -2.34 7.76 -6.47
C LEU A 150 -2.43 8.46 -5.11
N PHE A 151 -3.62 8.58 -4.54
CA PHE A 151 -3.87 9.46 -3.40
C PHE A 151 -3.60 8.79 -2.06
N VAL A 152 -3.79 7.48 -1.94
CA VAL A 152 -3.56 6.74 -0.69
C VAL A 152 -2.14 6.18 -0.70
N PHE A 153 -1.83 5.26 -1.63
CA PHE A 153 -0.58 4.50 -1.56
C PHE A 153 0.64 5.18 -2.19
N THR A 154 0.48 6.31 -2.87
CA THR A 154 1.62 7.11 -3.39
C THR A 154 1.74 8.41 -2.62
N LEU A 155 0.78 9.33 -2.76
CA LEU A 155 0.85 10.65 -2.14
C LEU A 155 0.55 10.59 -0.64
N GLY A 156 -0.50 9.88 -0.25
CA GLY A 156 -0.91 9.72 1.14
C GLY A 156 0.13 9.00 1.99
N ALA A 157 0.88 8.06 1.41
CA ALA A 157 1.99 7.37 2.06
C ALA A 157 3.09 8.33 2.57
N PHE A 158 3.25 9.49 1.93
CA PHE A 158 4.18 10.53 2.38
C PHE A 158 3.64 11.43 3.49
N LEU A 159 2.38 11.30 3.90
CA LEU A 159 1.82 12.07 5.00
C LEU A 159 2.27 11.45 6.33
N PRO A 160 3.11 12.11 7.14
CA PRO A 160 3.46 11.63 8.47
C PRO A 160 2.23 11.68 9.38
N LEU A 161 1.91 10.56 10.02
CA LEU A 161 0.80 10.46 10.97
C LEU A 161 1.36 10.24 12.38
N PRO A 162 0.84 10.92 13.42
CA PRO A 162 1.42 10.82 14.77
C PRO A 162 1.15 9.49 15.47
N PHE A 163 0.25 8.66 14.94
CA PHE A 163 -0.20 7.40 15.54
C PHE A 163 0.24 6.15 14.77
N MET A 164 0.93 6.30 13.63
CA MET A 164 1.49 5.20 12.85
C MET A 164 2.72 5.66 12.07
N GLU A 165 3.73 4.80 11.95
CA GLU A 165 4.87 5.08 11.09
C GLU A 165 4.44 4.91 9.62
N THR A 166 4.40 6.01 8.88
CA THR A 166 4.20 6.03 7.42
C THR A 166 5.54 6.20 6.72
N ASP A 167 5.58 5.99 5.40
CA ASP A 167 6.80 6.20 4.61
C ASP A 167 7.32 7.63 4.75
N GLY A 168 6.41 8.62 4.74
CA GLY A 168 6.75 10.01 5.01
C GLY A 168 7.37 10.23 6.40
N GLY A 169 6.87 9.53 7.42
CA GLY A 169 7.44 9.54 8.77
C GLY A 169 8.89 9.01 8.78
N THR A 170 9.13 7.88 8.13
CA THR A 170 10.46 7.27 8.01
C THR A 170 11.42 8.19 7.25
N LEU A 171 10.97 8.80 6.15
CA LEU A 171 11.78 9.75 5.39
C LEU A 171 12.16 10.98 6.20
N LEU A 172 11.24 11.54 6.99
CA LEU A 172 11.53 12.69 7.85
C LEU A 172 12.54 12.33 8.95
N ARG A 173 12.39 11.14 9.56
CA ARG A 173 13.26 10.64 10.63
C ARG A 173 14.71 10.46 10.17
N HIS A 174 14.92 9.98 8.94
CA HIS A 174 16.25 9.69 8.39
C HIS A 174 16.79 10.81 7.47
N ARG A 175 16.08 11.94 7.36
CA ARG A 175 16.50 13.09 6.52
C ARG A 175 17.80 13.74 7.01
N ASP A 176 17.97 13.85 8.33
CA ASP A 176 19.03 14.69 8.88
C ASP A 176 20.42 14.02 8.80
N GLY A 177 20.51 12.69 8.86
CA GLY A 177 21.79 12.02 8.60
C GLY A 177 22.19 12.01 7.12
N LEU A 178 21.22 12.02 6.18
CA LEU A 178 21.51 12.30 4.77
C LEU A 178 22.11 13.71 4.59
N ARG A 179 21.52 14.72 5.25
CA ARG A 179 22.02 16.11 5.19
C ARG A 179 23.43 16.26 5.75
N ARG A 180 23.76 15.56 6.85
CA ARG A 180 25.11 15.63 7.44
C ARG A 180 26.19 15.04 6.52
N ARG A 181 25.88 13.98 5.76
CA ARG A 181 26.83 13.37 4.82
C ARG A 181 27.02 14.15 3.53
N MET A 182 26.05 14.97 3.13
CA MET A 182 26.19 15.88 1.99
C MET A 182 27.14 17.06 2.26
N ILE A 183 27.34 17.43 3.53
CA ILE A 183 28.26 18.51 3.93
C ILE A 183 29.59 17.88 4.35
N VAL A 184 30.29 17.26 3.39
CA VAL A 184 31.71 16.99 3.51
C VAL A 184 32.41 17.96 2.56
N ILE A 185 32.79 19.12 3.10
CA ILE A 185 33.73 20.01 2.39
C ILE A 185 35.08 19.31 2.48
N GLN A 186 35.58 18.84 1.34
CA GLN A 186 36.96 18.39 1.24
C GLN A 186 37.83 19.66 1.25
N GLU A 187 38.57 19.87 2.34
CA GLU A 187 39.76 20.75 2.33
C GLU A 187 41.00 19.94 1.94
#